data_AF-A0A833E6D0-F1
#
_entry.id   AF-A0A833E6D0-F1
#
_cell.length_a   1.000
_cell.length_b   1.000
_cell.length_c   1.000
_cell.angle_alpha   90.00
_cell.angle_beta   90.00
_cell.angle_gamma   90.00
#
_symmetry.space_group_name_H-M   'P 1'
#
loop_
_entity.id
_entity.type
_entity.pdbx_description
1 polymer ?
#
loop_
_entity_poly.entity_id
_entity_poly.type
_entity_poly.pdbx_seq_one_letter_code
_entity_poly.pdbx_strand_id
1 'polypeptide(L)'
;MIDNDAVFNNTTWILKKAIRLLRENPLCDNCLGRMFALLGRGWSNRERGDAIKRLIIMSIHRMIRESQEEGEKLLKEFAPNIGEQAKELYRIVFGQEINPKPCAICGSRLDSVIVELSRRAVEELRKCKVNTFLVAAHIDDDIKRLEEHFRIEYGLQYAESIGSELKREVSKVIQMQLGLKPDFNYPDVVIEIWFPLSHVSLRFQPLLLEGKYWKISRRVSQSIWITRRGVKRYSFSVEEALLPLLELYDGTQLILHAAG
;
A
#
# COMPACT_ATOMS: atom_id res chain seq x y z
N MET A 1 32.60 4.89 25.65
CA MET A 1 32.42 6.20 25.00
C MET A 1 31.40 6.02 23.89
N ILE A 2 30.26 6.71 23.99
CA ILE A 2 29.32 6.77 22.87
C ILE A 2 30.03 7.63 21.80
N ASP A 3 30.21 7.07 20.61
CA ASP A 3 30.76 7.78 19.47
C ASP A 3 29.71 8.79 18.97
N ASN A 4 29.71 9.97 19.59
CA ASN A 4 28.82 11.06 19.21
C ASN A 4 29.06 11.50 17.75
N ASP A 5 30.27 11.30 17.22
CA ASP A 5 30.62 11.65 15.85
C ASP A 5 29.94 10.68 14.87
N ALA A 6 29.85 9.38 15.20
CA ALA A 6 29.10 8.42 14.40
C ALA A 6 27.60 8.77 14.31
N VAL A 7 26.95 9.11 15.42
CA VAL A 7 25.53 9.49 15.43
C VAL A 7 25.32 10.79 14.66
N PHE A 8 26.19 11.77 14.84
CA PHE A 8 26.16 13.04 14.13
C PHE A 8 26.31 12.84 12.60
N ASN A 9 27.27 12.02 12.17
CA ASN A 9 27.51 11.73 10.77
C ASN A 9 26.31 11.04 10.10
N ASN A 10 25.70 10.06 10.77
CA ASN A 10 24.50 9.39 10.26
C ASN A 10 23.28 10.31 10.20
N THR A 11 23.09 11.16 11.23
CA THR A 11 22.01 12.16 11.23
C THR A 11 22.20 13.15 10.09
N THR A 12 23.42 13.61 9.89
CA THR A 12 23.79 14.51 8.79
C THR A 12 23.57 13.85 7.43
N TRP A 13 23.83 12.55 7.29
CA TRP A 13 23.54 11.81 6.05
C TRP A 13 22.05 11.85 5.70
N ILE A 14 21.16 11.59 6.67
CA ILE A 14 19.69 11.63 6.46
C ILE A 14 19.29 13.03 5.98
N LEU A 15 19.74 14.07 6.68
CA LEU A 15 19.38 15.45 6.36
C LEU A 15 19.93 15.89 5.01
N LYS A 16 21.18 15.56 4.67
CA LYS A 16 21.77 15.87 3.36
C LYS A 16 20.94 15.26 2.23
N LYS A 17 20.50 14.01 2.38
CA LYS A 17 19.66 13.32 1.39
C LYS A 17 18.28 13.97 1.28
N ALA A 18 17.63 14.24 2.41
CA ALA A 18 16.32 14.89 2.45
C ALA A 18 16.34 16.31 1.85
N ILE A 19 17.37 17.10 2.16
CA ILE A 19 17.56 18.45 1.60
C ILE A 19 17.76 18.36 0.09
N ARG A 20 18.60 17.44 -0.40
CA ARG A 20 18.78 17.25 -1.86
C ARG A 20 17.46 16.89 -2.55
N LEU A 21 16.71 15.96 -1.98
CA LEU A 21 15.39 15.56 -2.49
C LEU A 21 14.41 16.74 -2.55
N LEU A 22 14.25 17.46 -1.45
CA LEU A 22 13.28 18.54 -1.32
C LEU A 22 13.67 19.81 -2.09
N ARG A 23 14.95 19.98 -2.42
CA ARG A 23 15.41 21.07 -3.29
C ARG A 23 14.88 20.89 -4.72
N GLU A 24 14.96 19.67 -5.23
CA GLU A 24 14.61 19.36 -6.62
C GLU A 24 13.15 18.95 -6.78
N ASN A 25 12.50 18.42 -5.73
CA ASN A 25 11.19 17.80 -5.83
C ASN A 25 10.26 18.17 -4.66
N PRO A 26 9.01 18.57 -4.92
CA PRO A 26 7.99 18.64 -3.87
C PRO A 26 7.61 17.25 -3.38
N LEU A 27 7.65 17.02 -2.06
CA LEU A 27 7.31 15.73 -1.47
C LEU A 27 6.35 15.91 -0.29
N CYS A 28 5.26 15.15 -0.24
CA CYS A 28 4.43 15.08 0.97
C CYS A 28 5.16 14.28 2.06
N ASP A 29 4.62 14.31 3.28
CA ASP A 29 5.27 13.71 4.45
C ASP A 29 5.43 12.20 4.28
N ASN A 30 4.40 11.50 3.82
CA ASN A 30 4.51 10.07 3.51
C ASN A 30 5.60 9.78 2.46
N CYS A 31 5.64 10.57 1.38
CA CYS A 31 6.62 10.34 0.32
C CYS A 31 8.05 10.59 0.77
N LEU A 32 8.30 11.65 1.53
CA LEU A 32 9.62 11.89 2.09
C LEU A 32 9.98 10.83 3.14
N GLY A 33 9.07 10.53 4.06
CA GLY A 33 9.30 9.59 5.14
C GLY A 33 9.52 8.16 4.67
N ARG A 34 8.87 7.75 3.58
CA ARG A 34 9.07 6.41 3.02
C ARG A 34 10.43 6.22 2.34
N MET A 35 11.11 7.31 1.95
CA MET A 35 12.50 7.24 1.46
C MET A 35 13.49 6.77 2.55
N PHE A 36 13.05 6.80 3.81
CA PHE A 36 13.81 6.37 4.99
C PHE A 36 13.05 5.33 5.83
N ALA A 37 12.09 4.62 5.22
CA ALA A 37 11.16 3.72 5.92
C ALA A 37 11.83 2.62 6.75
N LEU A 38 13.00 2.12 6.32
CA LEU A 38 13.71 1.07 7.04
C LEU A 38 14.49 1.60 8.27
N LEU A 39 14.48 2.92 8.51
CA LEU A 39 15.11 3.58 9.66
C LEU A 39 14.04 4.04 10.66
N GLY A 40 14.29 3.86 11.96
CA GLY A 40 13.37 4.30 13.03
C GLY A 40 12.02 3.58 12.96
N ARG A 41 11.99 2.35 13.50
CA ARG A 41 10.77 1.53 13.58
C ARG A 41 9.79 2.11 14.62
N GLY A 42 8.50 1.88 14.41
CA GLY A 42 7.44 2.33 15.32
C GLY A 42 6.72 3.61 14.90
N TRP A 43 7.21 4.30 13.87
CA TRP A 43 6.57 5.48 13.30
C TRP A 43 6.00 5.20 11.91
N SER A 44 4.92 5.89 11.57
CA SER A 44 4.43 6.00 10.20
C SER A 44 5.39 6.80 9.32
N ASN A 45 5.29 6.64 8.01
CA ASN A 45 6.06 7.48 7.09
C ASN A 45 5.64 8.94 7.17
N ARG A 46 4.35 9.21 7.42
CA ARG A 46 3.87 10.57 7.67
C ARG A 46 4.64 11.24 8.80
N GLU A 47 4.73 10.59 9.96
CA GLU A 47 5.46 11.12 11.11
C GLU A 47 6.95 11.31 10.81
N ARG A 48 7.58 10.33 10.13
CA ARG A 48 8.99 10.41 9.76
C ARG A 48 9.27 11.60 8.82
N GLY A 49 8.45 11.78 7.80
CA GLY A 49 8.60 12.88 6.84
C GLY A 49 8.31 14.24 7.47
N ASP A 50 7.26 14.35 8.28
CA ASP A 50 6.94 15.57 9.03
C ASP A 50 8.11 15.97 9.95
N ALA A 51 8.67 15.02 10.70
CA ALA A 51 9.82 15.27 11.57
C ALA A 51 11.05 15.78 10.79
N ILE A 52 11.39 15.15 9.66
CA ILE A 52 12.50 15.58 8.81
C ILE A 52 12.28 17.01 8.29
N LYS A 53 11.07 17.30 7.76
CA LYS A 53 10.72 18.62 7.26
C LYS A 53 10.80 19.70 8.33
N ARG A 54 10.25 19.43 9.52
CA ARG A 54 10.32 20.34 10.67
C ARG A 54 11.76 20.66 11.03
N LEU A 55 12.65 19.67 11.06
CA LEU A 55 14.05 19.90 11.38
C LEU A 55 14.75 20.77 10.33
N ILE A 56 14.44 20.59 9.05
CA ILE A 56 14.94 21.46 7.96
C ILE A 56 14.42 22.89 8.14
N ILE A 57 13.12 23.07 8.41
CA ILE A 57 12.52 24.39 8.66
C ILE A 57 13.11 25.07 9.89
N MET A 58 13.34 24.34 10.98
CA MET A 58 14.02 24.85 12.18
C MET A 58 15.44 25.30 11.86
N SER A 59 16.17 24.53 11.05
CA SER A 59 17.53 24.88 10.62
C SER A 59 17.55 26.16 9.79
N ILE A 60 16.62 26.30 8.83
CA ILE A 60 16.48 27.52 8.04
C ILE A 60 16.09 28.71 8.92
N HIS A 61 15.14 28.54 9.85
CA HIS A 61 14.75 29.61 10.77
C HIS A 61 15.93 30.07 11.63
N ARG A 62 16.79 29.14 12.09
CA ARG A 62 18.01 29.49 12.81
C ARG A 62 18.93 30.38 11.97
N MET A 63 19.14 30.06 10.69
CA MET A 63 19.94 30.90 9.79
C MET A 63 19.38 32.32 9.67
N ILE A 64 18.06 32.47 9.54
CA ILE A 64 17.38 33.77 9.49
C ILE A 64 17.57 34.54 10.80
N ARG A 65 17.42 33.86 11.94
CA ARG A 65 17.60 34.45 13.29
C ARG A 65 19.04 34.89 13.55
N GLU A 66 20.01 34.21 12.96
CA GLU A 66 21.44 34.54 13.02
C GLU A 66 21.85 35.52 11.90
N SER A 67 20.89 36.12 11.18
CA SER A 67 21.10 37.10 10.11
C SER A 67 22.03 36.62 8.99
N GLN A 68 21.98 35.32 8.69
CA GLN A 68 22.69 34.75 7.55
C GLN A 68 21.91 35.07 6.27
N GLU A 69 22.57 35.71 5.30
CA GLU A 69 21.94 36.20 4.06
C GLU A 69 21.21 35.09 3.27
N GLU A 70 21.67 33.84 3.37
CA GLU A 70 21.04 32.71 2.67
C GLU A 70 19.74 32.21 3.30
N GLY A 71 19.44 32.53 4.57
CA GLY A 71 18.32 31.95 5.30
C GLY A 71 16.96 32.19 4.62
N GLU A 72 16.66 33.44 4.28
CA GLU A 72 15.42 33.80 3.58
C GLU A 72 15.38 33.20 2.17
N LYS A 73 16.52 33.21 1.45
CA LYS A 73 16.63 32.62 0.12
C LYS A 73 16.31 31.13 0.13
N LEU A 74 16.86 30.39 1.11
CA LEU A 74 16.57 28.97 1.30
C LEU A 74 15.11 28.75 1.68
N LEU A 75 14.54 29.54 2.59
CA LEU A 75 13.12 29.42 2.91
C LEU A 75 12.25 29.58 1.66
N LYS A 76 12.58 30.55 0.81
CA LYS A 76 11.86 30.80 -0.45
C LYS A 76 11.97 29.65 -1.45
N GLU A 77 13.12 29.01 -1.53
CA GLU A 77 13.39 27.86 -2.38
C GLU A 77 12.64 26.60 -1.89
N PHE A 78 12.74 26.29 -0.59
CA PHE A 78 12.26 25.03 -0.03
C PHE A 78 10.79 25.02 0.35
N ALA A 79 10.22 26.16 0.77
CA ALA A 79 8.86 26.19 1.32
C ALA A 79 7.79 25.61 0.38
N PRO A 80 7.78 25.89 -0.94
CA PRO A 80 6.81 25.29 -1.85
C PRO A 80 6.92 23.76 -1.98
N ASN A 81 8.12 23.21 -1.78
CA ASN A 81 8.39 21.76 -1.88
C ASN A 81 8.17 21.03 -0.55
N ILE A 82 8.36 21.72 0.58
CA ILE A 82 8.05 21.23 1.92
C ILE A 82 6.54 21.25 2.18
N GLY A 83 5.85 22.32 1.76
CA GLY A 83 4.42 22.48 1.94
C GLY A 83 4.05 22.94 3.36
N GLU A 84 3.08 22.26 3.98
CA GLU A 84 2.38 22.73 5.19
C GLU A 84 3.33 23.13 6.33
N GLN A 85 4.40 22.38 6.55
CA GLN A 85 5.37 22.61 7.63
C GLN A 85 6.14 23.94 7.48
N ALA A 86 6.21 24.49 6.27
CA ALA A 86 6.88 25.76 5.98
C ALA A 86 5.93 26.97 6.04
N LYS A 87 4.62 26.74 6.00
CA LYS A 87 3.60 27.77 5.77
C LYS A 87 3.67 28.91 6.78
N GLU A 88 3.67 28.57 8.06
CA GLU A 88 3.66 29.57 9.14
C GLU A 88 4.93 30.42 9.13
N LEU A 89 6.11 29.79 9.04
CA LEU A 89 7.38 30.50 9.00
C LEU A 89 7.47 31.41 7.77
N TYR A 90 7.05 30.92 6.61
CA TYR A 90 7.06 31.69 5.38
C TYR A 90 6.16 32.94 5.48
N ARG A 91 4.98 32.80 6.09
CA ARG A 91 4.07 33.92 6.35
C ARG A 91 4.70 34.96 7.28
N ILE A 92 5.36 34.52 8.35
CA ILE A 92 6.03 35.43 9.30
C ILE A 92 7.19 36.20 8.62
N VAL A 93 7.99 35.52 7.80
CA VAL A 93 9.18 36.10 7.18
C VAL A 93 8.84 37.00 5.99
N PHE A 94 7.87 36.62 5.15
CA PHE A 94 7.57 37.34 3.90
C PHE A 94 6.23 38.07 3.87
N GLY A 95 5.38 37.92 4.89
CA GLY A 95 4.06 38.54 4.93
C GLY A 95 3.08 38.04 3.85
N GLN A 96 3.33 36.87 3.27
CA GLN A 96 2.52 36.30 2.19
C GLN A 96 2.30 34.79 2.40
N GLU A 97 1.23 34.24 1.83
CA GLU A 97 0.96 32.80 1.85
C GLU A 97 1.83 32.06 0.82
N ILE A 98 2.19 30.81 1.12
CA ILE A 98 2.81 29.92 0.12
C ILE A 98 1.75 29.22 -0.71
N ASN A 99 2.11 28.88 -1.94
CA ASN A 99 1.39 27.91 -2.74
C ASN A 99 2.19 26.59 -2.79
N PRO A 100 1.85 25.59 -1.95
CA PRO A 100 2.52 24.29 -1.96
C PRO A 100 2.38 23.62 -3.31
N LYS A 101 3.49 23.07 -3.83
CA LYS A 101 3.44 22.24 -5.04
C LYS A 101 2.92 20.84 -4.70
N PRO A 102 2.15 20.21 -5.60
CA PRO A 102 1.72 18.82 -5.41
C PRO A 102 2.95 17.91 -5.33
N CYS A 103 2.86 16.87 -4.51
CA CYS A 103 3.96 15.92 -4.36
C CYS A 103 4.28 15.27 -5.72
N ALA A 104 5.56 15.28 -6.09
CA ALA A 104 6.06 14.74 -7.34
C ALA A 104 5.70 13.25 -7.53
N ILE A 105 5.61 12.47 -6.45
CA ILE A 105 5.36 11.02 -6.55
C ILE A 105 3.88 10.66 -6.49
N CYS A 106 3.14 11.17 -5.49
CA CYS A 106 1.76 10.74 -5.24
C CYS A 106 0.71 11.81 -5.54
N GLY A 107 1.12 12.97 -6.05
CA GLY A 107 0.22 14.12 -6.29
C GLY A 107 -0.42 14.67 -5.02
N SER A 108 0.16 14.41 -3.84
CA SER A 108 -0.38 14.74 -2.52
C SER A 108 -1.71 14.04 -2.19
N ARG A 109 -1.98 12.88 -2.80
CA ARG A 109 -3.24 12.13 -2.63
C ARG A 109 -3.12 10.86 -1.78
N LEU A 110 -1.93 10.47 -1.33
CA LEU A 110 -1.72 9.17 -0.69
C LEU A 110 -2.58 8.97 0.57
N ASP A 111 -2.61 9.93 1.49
CA ASP A 111 -3.42 9.83 2.72
C ASP A 111 -4.91 9.67 2.40
N SER A 112 -5.45 10.49 1.50
CA SER A 112 -6.88 10.44 1.16
C SER A 112 -7.23 9.15 0.44
N VAL A 113 -6.35 8.63 -0.41
CA VAL A 113 -6.54 7.33 -1.07
C VAL A 113 -6.45 6.17 -0.09
N ILE A 114 -5.55 6.20 0.90
CA ILE A 114 -5.50 5.18 1.97
C ILE A 114 -6.84 5.13 2.72
N VAL A 115 -7.38 6.28 3.10
CA VAL A 115 -8.67 6.37 3.79
C VAL A 115 -9.79 5.78 2.93
N GLU A 116 -9.87 6.16 1.66
CA GLU A 116 -10.92 5.70 0.76
C GLU A 116 -10.83 4.20 0.45
N LEU A 117 -9.62 3.69 0.19
CA LEU A 117 -9.37 2.26 -0.02
C LEU A 117 -9.74 1.45 1.23
N SER A 118 -9.35 1.93 2.41
CA SER A 118 -9.65 1.25 3.68
C SER A 118 -11.15 1.19 3.92
N ARG A 119 -11.86 2.29 3.70
CA ARG A 119 -13.33 2.37 3.83
C ARG A 119 -14.01 1.37 2.90
N ARG A 120 -13.67 1.37 1.61
CA ARG A 120 -14.24 0.44 0.61
C ARG A 120 -13.95 -1.01 0.94
N ALA A 121 -12.70 -1.33 1.31
CA ALA A 121 -12.33 -2.70 1.67
C ALA A 121 -13.14 -3.20 2.87
N VAL A 122 -13.30 -2.39 3.91
CA VAL A 122 -14.11 -2.75 5.08
C VAL A 122 -15.59 -2.95 4.71
N GLU A 123 -16.15 -2.07 3.89
CA GLU A 123 -17.56 -2.16 3.46
C GLU A 123 -17.84 -3.45 2.67
N GLU A 124 -16.95 -3.85 1.77
CA GLU A 124 -17.10 -5.09 1.02
C GLU A 124 -16.90 -6.32 1.91
N LEU A 125 -15.88 -6.33 2.78
CA LEU A 125 -15.59 -7.45 3.67
C LEU A 125 -16.69 -7.74 4.69
N ARG A 126 -17.44 -6.71 5.14
CA ARG A 126 -18.58 -6.89 6.06
C ARG A 126 -19.68 -7.78 5.50
N LYS A 127 -19.76 -7.90 4.17
CA LYS A 127 -20.77 -8.72 3.48
C LYS A 127 -20.36 -10.19 3.38
N CYS A 128 -19.14 -10.53 3.80
CA CYS A 128 -18.50 -11.81 3.55
C CYS A 128 -18.20 -12.56 4.85
N LYS A 129 -18.19 -13.89 4.79
CA LYS A 129 -17.79 -14.76 5.91
C LYS A 129 -16.35 -15.23 5.70
N VAL A 130 -15.39 -14.41 6.14
CA VAL A 130 -13.95 -14.71 6.06
C VAL A 130 -13.29 -14.50 7.42
N ASN A 131 -12.20 -15.20 7.68
CA ASN A 131 -11.41 -15.08 8.90
C ASN A 131 -10.02 -14.51 8.61
N THR A 132 -9.45 -14.87 7.45
CA THR A 132 -8.12 -14.43 7.03
C THR A 132 -8.15 -13.65 5.74
N PHE A 133 -7.17 -12.77 5.56
CA PHE A 133 -7.08 -11.95 4.35
C PHE A 133 -5.64 -11.65 3.96
N LEU A 134 -5.44 -11.20 2.72
CA LEU A 134 -4.19 -10.63 2.24
C LEU A 134 -4.49 -9.38 1.41
N VAL A 135 -3.70 -8.31 1.57
CA VAL A 135 -3.82 -7.12 0.71
C VAL A 135 -2.76 -7.16 -0.38
N ALA A 136 -3.20 -7.05 -1.63
CA ALA A 136 -2.35 -6.90 -2.80
C ALA A 136 -2.54 -5.50 -3.38
N ALA A 137 -1.44 -4.81 -3.71
CA ALA A 137 -1.49 -3.44 -4.23
C ALA A 137 -1.00 -3.37 -5.68
N HIS A 138 -1.85 -2.84 -6.55
CA HIS A 138 -1.57 -2.52 -7.93
C HIS A 138 -1.26 -1.03 -8.03
N ILE A 139 0.01 -0.72 -8.28
CA ILE A 139 0.49 0.65 -8.42
C ILE A 139 0.66 0.94 -9.91
N ASP A 140 0.22 2.12 -10.33
CA ASP A 140 0.47 2.65 -11.66
C ASP A 140 1.98 2.60 -12.02
N ASP A 141 2.28 2.21 -13.26
CA ASP A 141 3.66 1.94 -13.68
C ASP A 141 4.51 3.21 -13.79
N ASP A 142 3.92 4.38 -14.07
CA ASP A 142 4.65 5.65 -14.06
C ASP A 142 5.13 5.97 -12.65
N ILE A 143 4.31 5.68 -11.64
CA ILE A 143 4.66 5.90 -10.23
C ILE A 143 5.76 4.93 -9.80
N LYS A 144 5.69 3.65 -10.20
CA LYS A 144 6.77 2.67 -9.93
C LYS A 144 8.09 3.11 -10.56
N ARG A 145 8.07 3.54 -11.83
CA ARG A 145 9.26 4.03 -12.54
C ARG A 145 9.85 5.26 -11.85
N LEU A 146 8.99 6.20 -11.47
CA LEU A 146 9.40 7.40 -10.77
C LEU A 146 10.03 7.10 -9.39
N GLU A 147 9.45 6.19 -8.62
CA GLU A 147 10.04 5.76 -7.34
C GLU A 147 11.40 5.08 -7.52
N GLU A 148 11.55 4.25 -8.55
CA GLU A 148 12.83 3.61 -8.85
C GLU A 148 13.89 4.63 -9.26
N HIS A 149 13.51 5.60 -10.11
CA HIS A 149 14.39 6.71 -10.47
C HIS A 149 14.87 7.48 -9.21
N PHE A 150 13.96 7.79 -8.29
CA PHE A 150 14.32 8.46 -7.03
C PHE A 150 15.26 7.60 -6.18
N ARG A 151 15.03 6.29 -6.09
CA ARG A 151 15.90 5.38 -5.34
C ARG A 151 17.33 5.40 -5.87
N ILE A 152 17.50 5.35 -7.18
CA ILE A 152 18.80 5.32 -7.85
C ILE A 152 19.48 6.69 -7.75
N GLU A 153 18.82 7.75 -8.22
CA GLU A 153 19.40 9.10 -8.36
C GLU A 153 19.85 9.69 -7.02
N TYR A 154 19.04 9.49 -5.98
CA TYR A 154 19.33 10.01 -4.65
C TYR A 154 20.01 8.98 -3.74
N GLY A 155 20.22 7.74 -4.19
CA GLY A 155 20.87 6.67 -3.42
C GLY A 155 20.12 6.34 -2.12
N LEU A 156 18.83 6.04 -2.24
CA LEU A 156 17.90 5.86 -1.11
C LEU A 156 17.75 4.38 -0.74
N GLN A 157 18.78 3.84 -0.09
CA GLN A 157 18.88 2.41 0.24
C GLN A 157 17.82 1.94 1.25
N TYR A 158 17.27 2.87 2.03
CA TYR A 158 16.28 2.58 3.07
C TYR A 158 14.85 2.92 2.65
N ALA A 159 14.63 3.16 1.36
CA ALA A 159 13.32 3.50 0.84
C ALA A 159 12.40 2.27 0.77
N GLU A 160 11.13 2.45 1.11
CA GLU A 160 10.08 1.50 0.75
C GLU A 160 9.22 2.03 -0.41
N SER A 161 8.51 1.12 -1.09
CA SER A 161 7.57 1.49 -2.15
C SER A 161 6.24 1.99 -1.59
N ILE A 162 5.57 2.86 -2.35
CA ILE A 162 4.21 3.32 -2.03
C ILE A 162 3.22 2.15 -1.86
N GLY A 163 3.41 1.06 -2.62
CA GLY A 163 2.58 -0.14 -2.52
C GLY A 163 2.78 -0.89 -1.21
N SER A 164 3.98 -0.87 -0.63
CA SER A 164 4.23 -1.49 0.68
C SER A 164 3.55 -0.72 1.81
N GLU A 165 3.63 0.62 1.74
CA GLU A 165 2.92 1.51 2.65
C GLU A 165 1.40 1.35 2.55
N LEU A 166 0.85 1.37 1.33
CA LEU A 166 -0.59 1.16 1.08
C LEU A 166 -1.10 -0.16 1.68
N LYS A 167 -0.42 -1.27 1.39
CA LYS A 167 -0.78 -2.58 1.95
C LYS A 167 -0.77 -2.55 3.48
N ARG A 168 0.28 -1.98 4.08
CA ARG A 168 0.44 -1.94 5.54
C ARG A 168 -0.65 -1.10 6.20
N GLU A 169 -0.91 0.10 5.71
CA GLU A 169 -1.89 1.00 6.32
C GLU A 169 -3.32 0.51 6.14
N VAL A 170 -3.70 0.03 4.94
CA VAL A 170 -5.02 -0.58 4.70
C VAL A 170 -5.21 -1.82 5.56
N SER A 171 -4.19 -2.68 5.68
CA SER A 171 -4.26 -3.89 6.52
C SER A 171 -4.47 -3.57 8.00
N LYS A 172 -3.85 -2.50 8.54
CA LYS A 172 -4.06 -2.08 9.93
C LYS A 172 -5.52 -1.67 10.18
N VAL A 173 -6.12 -0.94 9.25
CA VAL A 173 -7.52 -0.50 9.38
C VAL A 173 -8.46 -1.70 9.33
N ILE A 174 -8.25 -2.65 8.42
CA ILE A 174 -9.05 -3.88 8.33
C ILE A 174 -8.96 -4.69 9.62
N GLN A 175 -7.75 -4.92 10.14
CA GLN A 175 -7.53 -5.63 11.40
C GLN A 175 -8.25 -4.95 12.57
N MET A 176 -8.11 -3.62 12.67
CA MET A 176 -8.72 -2.84 13.74
C MET A 176 -10.25 -2.86 13.70
N GLN A 177 -10.84 -2.74 12.50
CA GLN A 177 -12.30 -2.58 12.37
C GLN A 177 -13.06 -3.91 12.28
N LEU A 178 -12.43 -4.96 11.76
CA LEU A 178 -13.09 -6.25 11.52
C LEU A 178 -12.50 -7.42 12.31
N GLY A 179 -11.36 -7.24 12.98
CA GLY A 179 -10.70 -8.32 13.73
C GLY A 179 -10.15 -9.47 12.85
N LEU A 180 -10.17 -9.32 11.52
CA LEU A 180 -9.63 -10.29 10.59
C LEU A 180 -8.12 -10.39 10.74
N LYS A 181 -7.55 -11.58 10.48
CA LYS A 181 -6.11 -11.82 10.60
C LYS A 181 -5.44 -11.88 9.22
N PRO A 182 -4.29 -11.21 9.02
CA PRO A 182 -3.56 -11.38 7.77
C PRO A 182 -2.96 -12.79 7.66
N ASP A 183 -3.12 -13.44 6.51
CA ASP A 183 -2.45 -14.70 6.18
C ASP A 183 -1.77 -14.56 4.80
N PHE A 184 -0.45 -14.75 4.78
CA PHE A 184 0.36 -14.58 3.58
C PHE A 184 0.50 -15.86 2.75
N ASN A 185 0.08 -17.00 3.29
CA ASN A 185 0.23 -18.31 2.67
C ASN A 185 -1.14 -18.81 2.18
N TYR A 186 -2.15 -18.76 3.04
CA TYR A 186 -3.47 -19.32 2.80
C TYR A 186 -4.60 -18.36 3.22
N PRO A 187 -4.69 -17.15 2.62
CA PRO A 187 -5.76 -16.22 2.93
C PRO A 187 -7.11 -16.71 2.40
N ASP A 188 -8.21 -16.49 3.13
CA ASP A 188 -9.56 -16.76 2.60
C ASP A 188 -9.88 -15.81 1.43
N VAL A 189 -9.39 -14.58 1.51
CA VAL A 189 -9.62 -13.54 0.50
C VAL A 189 -8.36 -12.71 0.25
N VAL A 190 -8.07 -12.45 -1.02
CA VAL A 190 -7.10 -11.44 -1.46
C VAL A 190 -7.85 -10.17 -1.82
N ILE A 191 -7.53 -9.09 -1.12
CA ILE A 191 -8.07 -7.75 -1.33
C ILE A 191 -7.10 -7.04 -2.26
N GLU A 192 -7.50 -6.88 -3.51
CA GLU A 192 -6.69 -6.15 -4.48
C GLU A 192 -7.09 -4.67 -4.43
N ILE A 193 -6.10 -3.79 -4.33
CA ILE A 193 -6.28 -2.34 -4.25
C ILE A 193 -5.47 -1.63 -5.33
N TRP A 194 -6.01 -0.56 -5.92
CA TRP A 194 -5.35 0.18 -6.99
C TRP A 194 -5.07 1.64 -6.62
N PHE A 195 -3.84 2.07 -6.87
CA PHE A 195 -3.40 3.45 -6.72
C PHE A 195 -2.97 4.01 -8.08
N PRO A 196 -3.46 5.20 -8.49
CA PRO A 196 -4.23 6.18 -7.71
C PRO A 196 -5.78 6.05 -7.81
N LEU A 197 -6.30 5.05 -8.52
CA LEU A 197 -7.72 4.90 -8.85
C LEU A 197 -8.66 4.72 -7.64
N SER A 198 -8.14 4.35 -6.46
CA SER A 198 -8.96 4.05 -5.26
C SER A 198 -9.99 2.94 -5.52
N HIS A 199 -9.63 1.97 -6.36
CA HIS A 199 -10.45 0.79 -6.64
C HIS A 199 -10.09 -0.34 -5.67
N VAL A 200 -11.09 -1.12 -5.29
CA VAL A 200 -10.95 -2.32 -4.45
C VAL A 200 -11.71 -3.45 -5.14
N SER A 201 -11.09 -4.62 -5.22
CA SER A 201 -11.74 -5.86 -5.61
C SER A 201 -11.41 -6.96 -4.59
N LEU A 202 -12.30 -7.95 -4.48
CA LEU A 202 -12.12 -9.11 -3.63
C LEU A 202 -11.95 -10.35 -4.50
N ARG A 203 -10.91 -11.12 -4.23
CA ARG A 203 -10.65 -12.41 -4.85
C ARG A 203 -10.62 -13.50 -3.79
N PHE A 204 -11.70 -14.25 -3.68
CA PHE A 204 -11.82 -15.37 -2.75
C PHE A 204 -10.97 -16.56 -3.21
N GLN A 205 -10.31 -17.22 -2.25
CA GLN A 205 -9.61 -18.47 -2.54
C GLN A 205 -10.60 -19.64 -2.68
N PRO A 206 -10.34 -20.60 -3.58
CA PRO A 206 -11.18 -21.77 -3.71
C PRO A 206 -11.24 -22.58 -2.41
N LEU A 207 -12.43 -23.07 -2.06
CA LEU A 207 -12.60 -24.04 -0.98
C LEU A 207 -12.20 -25.43 -1.49
N LEU A 208 -11.18 -26.02 -0.86
CA LEU A 208 -10.74 -27.38 -1.17
C LEU A 208 -11.44 -28.36 -0.21
N LEU A 209 -12.28 -29.23 -0.79
CA LEU A 209 -12.98 -30.28 -0.06
C LEU A 209 -12.38 -31.64 -0.42
N GLU A 210 -11.89 -32.35 0.59
CA GLU A 210 -11.44 -33.73 0.45
C GLU A 210 -12.52 -34.69 0.94
N GLY A 211 -12.73 -35.79 0.22
CA GLY A 211 -13.70 -36.80 0.60
C GLY A 211 -13.55 -38.10 -0.19
N LYS A 212 -14.38 -39.08 0.17
CA LYS A 212 -14.49 -40.37 -0.54
C LYS A 212 -15.92 -40.54 -1.03
N TYR A 213 -16.08 -41.10 -2.22
CA TYR A 213 -17.39 -41.42 -2.78
C TYR A 213 -17.44 -42.87 -3.27
N TRP A 214 -18.64 -43.46 -3.21
CA TRP A 214 -18.90 -44.79 -3.74
C TRP A 214 -19.64 -44.69 -5.06
N LYS A 215 -19.00 -45.13 -6.14
CA LYS A 215 -19.63 -45.21 -7.46
C LYS A 215 -20.21 -46.61 -7.67
N ILE A 216 -21.49 -46.77 -7.33
CA ILE A 216 -22.17 -48.08 -7.27
C ILE A 216 -22.65 -48.57 -8.66
N SER A 217 -22.86 -47.66 -9.62
CA SER A 217 -23.39 -47.99 -10.95
C SER A 217 -22.35 -47.84 -12.07
N ARG A 218 -22.38 -48.78 -13.04
CA ARG A 218 -21.55 -48.73 -14.26
C ARG A 218 -22.00 -47.63 -15.25
N ARG A 219 -23.23 -47.12 -15.15
CA ARG A 219 -23.78 -46.07 -16.04
C ARG A 219 -23.67 -44.64 -15.47
N VAL A 220 -22.73 -44.41 -14.56
CA VAL A 220 -22.41 -43.09 -14.01
C VAL A 220 -21.01 -42.70 -14.47
N SER A 221 -20.76 -41.46 -14.91
CA SER A 221 -19.41 -40.97 -15.18
C SER A 221 -18.79 -40.30 -13.95
N GLN A 222 -17.47 -40.10 -13.93
CA GLN A 222 -16.84 -39.28 -12.87
C GLN A 222 -17.16 -37.80 -13.09
N SER A 223 -16.80 -37.26 -14.27
CA SER A 223 -17.13 -35.91 -14.71
C SER A 223 -18.34 -35.86 -15.65
N ILE A 224 -18.89 -34.68 -15.86
CA ILE A 224 -19.94 -34.42 -16.86
C ILE A 224 -19.37 -34.72 -18.25
N TRP A 225 -19.95 -35.71 -18.95
CA TRP A 225 -19.48 -36.11 -20.27
C TRP A 225 -20.44 -35.69 -21.38
N ILE A 226 -20.10 -34.58 -22.05
CA ILE A 226 -20.81 -34.09 -23.24
C ILE A 226 -20.22 -34.72 -24.50
N THR A 227 -21.07 -35.30 -25.35
CA THR A 227 -20.67 -35.86 -26.64
C THR A 227 -20.46 -34.75 -27.68
N ARG A 228 -19.85 -35.07 -28.83
CA ARG A 228 -19.69 -34.13 -29.96
C ARG A 228 -21.02 -33.55 -30.47
N ARG A 229 -22.15 -34.19 -30.17
CA ARG A 229 -23.50 -33.74 -30.54
C ARG A 229 -24.14 -32.82 -29.49
N GLY A 230 -23.39 -32.40 -28.47
CA GLY A 230 -23.90 -31.52 -27.40
C GLY A 230 -24.77 -32.19 -26.34
N VAL A 231 -25.02 -33.50 -26.45
CA VAL A 231 -25.83 -34.27 -25.50
C VAL A 231 -24.97 -35.02 -24.49
N LYS A 232 -25.48 -35.18 -23.27
CA LYS A 232 -24.83 -35.97 -22.21
C LYS A 232 -24.76 -37.44 -22.60
N ARG A 233 -23.59 -38.07 -22.44
CA ARG A 233 -23.38 -39.51 -22.71
C ARG A 233 -24.01 -40.38 -21.61
N TYR A 234 -23.89 -39.95 -20.36
CA TYR A 234 -24.52 -40.57 -19.19
C TYR A 234 -25.50 -39.57 -18.58
N SER A 235 -26.60 -40.05 -18.03
CA SER A 235 -27.63 -39.20 -17.43
C SER A 235 -27.19 -38.58 -16.10
N PHE A 236 -26.11 -39.08 -15.49
CA PHE A 236 -25.61 -38.64 -14.20
C PHE A 236 -24.09 -38.84 -14.07
N SER A 237 -23.43 -37.94 -13.36
CA SER A 237 -22.02 -38.02 -12.98
C SER A 237 -21.82 -37.78 -11.48
N VAL A 238 -20.64 -38.17 -10.96
CA VAL A 238 -20.26 -37.85 -9.58
C VAL A 238 -20.12 -36.35 -9.38
N GLU A 239 -19.54 -35.64 -10.36
CA GLU A 239 -19.47 -34.18 -10.37
C GLU A 239 -20.86 -33.52 -10.26
N GLU A 240 -21.88 -34.04 -10.95
CA GLU A 240 -23.26 -33.56 -10.84
C GLU A 240 -23.85 -33.77 -9.45
N ALA A 241 -23.51 -34.88 -8.80
CA ALA A 241 -23.93 -35.16 -7.42
C ALA A 241 -23.41 -34.11 -6.42
N LEU A 242 -22.31 -33.44 -6.74
CA LEU A 242 -21.66 -32.45 -5.90
C LEU A 242 -22.14 -31.01 -6.18
N LEU A 243 -22.90 -30.76 -7.24
CA LEU A 243 -23.41 -29.42 -7.57
C LEU A 243 -24.19 -28.73 -6.43
N PRO A 244 -24.96 -29.43 -5.56
CA PRO A 244 -25.59 -28.79 -4.40
C PRO A 244 -24.61 -28.10 -3.44
N LEU A 245 -23.32 -28.45 -3.48
CA LEU A 245 -22.29 -27.75 -2.70
C LEU A 245 -22.11 -26.30 -3.14
N LEU A 246 -22.38 -25.96 -4.41
CA LEU A 246 -22.30 -24.57 -4.86
C LEU A 246 -23.31 -23.68 -4.15
N GLU A 247 -24.54 -24.15 -3.97
CA GLU A 247 -25.56 -23.43 -3.22
C GLU A 247 -25.22 -23.36 -1.73
N LEU A 248 -24.71 -24.45 -1.15
CA LEU A 248 -24.34 -24.50 0.26
C LEU A 248 -23.21 -23.53 0.63
N TYR A 249 -22.27 -23.30 -0.29
CA TYR A 249 -21.06 -22.49 -0.06
C TYR A 249 -21.04 -21.17 -0.83
N ASP A 250 -22.15 -20.76 -1.45
CA ASP A 250 -22.21 -19.60 -2.34
C ASP A 250 -21.12 -19.62 -3.45
N GLY A 251 -20.80 -20.81 -3.94
CA GLY A 251 -19.76 -21.07 -4.93
C GLY A 251 -20.24 -20.79 -6.36
N THR A 252 -19.33 -20.32 -7.21
CA THR A 252 -19.60 -20.04 -8.64
C THR A 252 -19.20 -21.19 -9.57
N GLN A 253 -18.25 -22.03 -9.14
CA GLN A 253 -17.69 -23.11 -9.95
C GLN A 253 -17.30 -24.29 -9.06
N LEU A 254 -17.58 -25.51 -9.54
CA LEU A 254 -17.14 -26.76 -8.93
C LEU A 254 -16.17 -27.46 -9.86
N ILE A 255 -15.05 -27.94 -9.32
CA ILE A 255 -14.08 -28.75 -10.05
C ILE A 255 -13.83 -30.03 -9.24
N LEU A 256 -14.11 -31.18 -9.84
CA LEU A 256 -13.84 -32.48 -9.25
C LEU A 256 -12.46 -32.99 -9.69
N HIS A 257 -11.53 -33.09 -8.74
CA HIS A 257 -10.30 -33.86 -8.91
C HIS A 257 -10.48 -35.25 -8.29
N ALA A 258 -10.59 -36.28 -9.14
CA ALA A 258 -10.67 -37.66 -8.69
C ALA A 258 -9.28 -38.32 -8.78
N ALA A 259 -8.79 -38.89 -7.68
CA ALA A 259 -7.69 -39.85 -7.71
C ALA A 259 -8.25 -41.17 -8.27
N GLY A 260 -7.99 -41.42 -9.55
CA GLY A 260 -8.43 -42.60 -10.29
C GLY A 260 -7.47 -43.77 -10.17
#